data_AF-A0A0B7B188-F1
#
_entry.id   AF-A0A0B7B188-F1
#
_cell.length_a   1.000
_cell.length_b   1.000
_cell.length_c   1.000
_cell.angle_alpha   90.00
_cell.angle_beta   90.00
_cell.angle_gamma   90.00
#
_symmetry.space_group_name_H-M   'P 1'
#
loop_
_entity.id
_entity.type
_entity.pdbx_description
1 polymer ?
#
loop_
_entity_poly.entity_id
_entity_poly.type
_entity_poly.pdbx_seq_one_letter_code
_entity_poly.pdbx_strand_id
1 'polypeptide(L)'
;ADKYRRCSKKYRLGQNKMWQRAFVVLVLMYVHNADCGIGMLYPRDSESRQTKLLDGIWQFRADTSPTRNQGFDQNWWTTRLSQSGPVIDMPVPSSYNDVTEDKSLRDFVGWVWYDREFYVSSDWATNRRVVLRIDSAHYNAIVWVNGNQVCQHEGGHLPFEGEVGSFLQFNVSNYVTVAVNNTLTPTTLPPGTIQYENDTSKYPPGYFVQNLQMDFFNYAGIHRHVRLYTTPVVYVDDITILTNVENDIGQVNYTVVVAGGVAQAVEVSVLDANNKVVVWSNSLSDVLSISFP
;
A
#
# COMPACT_ATOMS: atom_id res chain seq x y z
N ALA A 1 22.60 50.54 18.56
CA ALA A 1 22.53 51.71 19.46
C ALA A 1 21.62 52.74 18.83
N ASP A 2 20.59 53.15 19.59
CA ASP A 2 19.68 54.32 19.43
C ASP A 2 18.84 54.51 18.15
N LYS A 3 17.63 55.08 18.18
CA LYS A 3 16.48 55.11 19.11
C LYS A 3 15.39 55.93 18.38
N TYR A 4 14.18 55.37 18.28
CA TYR A 4 12.84 55.99 18.19
C TYR A 4 12.64 57.50 17.90
N ARG A 5 11.74 57.80 16.94
CA ARG A 5 10.57 58.69 17.21
C ARG A 5 9.39 58.45 16.25
N ARG A 6 8.20 58.37 16.87
CA ARG A 6 6.86 58.14 16.30
C ARG A 6 6.27 59.41 15.68
N CYS A 7 5.35 59.25 14.73
CA CYS A 7 4.19 60.15 14.62
C CYS A 7 2.91 59.34 14.37
N SER A 8 1.92 59.56 15.22
CA SER A 8 0.63 58.86 15.30
C SER A 8 -0.46 59.58 14.50
N LYS A 9 -1.36 58.84 13.85
CA LYS A 9 -2.71 59.33 13.57
C LYS A 9 -3.74 58.49 14.34
N LYS A 10 -4.41 59.16 15.29
CA LYS A 10 -5.67 58.73 15.92
C LYS A 10 -6.81 59.10 14.98
N TYR A 11 -7.73 58.18 14.72
CA TYR A 11 -9.13 58.52 14.47
C TYR A 11 -10.03 57.68 15.39
N ARG A 12 -11.05 58.37 15.91
CA ARG A 12 -11.88 57.99 17.06
C ARG A 12 -12.86 56.87 16.75
N LEU A 13 -13.15 56.10 17.81
CA LEU A 13 -14.23 55.13 17.92
C LEU A 13 -15.61 55.75 17.62
N GLY A 14 -16.40 55.05 16.83
CA GLY A 14 -17.84 54.95 16.99
C GLY A 14 -18.18 53.49 17.32
N GLN A 15 -18.50 53.20 18.58
CA GLN A 15 -19.09 51.91 18.96
C GLN A 15 -20.57 51.95 18.65
N ASN A 16 -21.07 50.95 17.92
CA ASN A 16 -22.34 50.31 18.24
C ASN A 16 -22.27 48.83 17.90
N LYS A 17 -22.60 48.03 18.92
CA LYS A 17 -22.48 46.58 19.00
C LYS A 17 -23.50 45.89 18.10
N MET A 18 -23.09 44.85 17.38
CA MET A 18 -23.80 43.58 17.44
C MET A 18 -22.90 42.43 17.00
N TRP A 19 -22.80 41.45 17.89
CA TRP A 19 -22.03 40.23 17.75
C TRP A 19 -22.71 39.25 16.81
N GLN A 20 -22.06 38.84 15.73
CA GLN A 20 -22.23 37.47 15.21
C GLN A 20 -20.86 36.94 14.80
N ARG A 21 -20.42 35.96 15.57
CA ARG A 21 -19.16 35.22 15.40
C ARG A 21 -19.25 34.43 14.10
N ALA A 22 -18.40 34.74 13.14
CA ALA A 22 -18.12 33.84 12.03
C ALA A 22 -17.43 32.59 12.59
N PHE A 23 -18.19 31.52 12.78
CA PHE A 23 -17.65 30.18 12.98
C PHE A 23 -17.01 29.75 11.66
N VAL A 24 -15.69 29.92 11.55
CA VAL A 24 -14.90 29.20 10.54
C VAL A 24 -14.88 27.75 10.99
N VAL A 25 -15.76 26.93 10.40
CA VAL A 25 -15.71 25.48 10.55
C VAL A 25 -14.51 25.01 9.76
N LEU A 26 -13.40 24.83 10.47
CA LEU A 26 -12.23 24.13 9.98
C LEU A 26 -12.63 22.66 9.90
N VAL A 27 -13.05 22.21 8.72
CA VAL A 27 -13.19 20.78 8.43
C VAL A 27 -11.78 20.21 8.40
N LEU A 28 -11.29 19.78 9.56
CA LEU A 28 -10.19 18.85 9.68
C LEU A 28 -10.63 17.58 8.96
N MET A 29 -10.27 17.45 7.67
CA MET A 29 -10.17 16.15 7.06
C MET A 29 -9.11 15.40 7.88
N TYR A 30 -9.57 14.57 8.80
CA TYR A 30 -8.79 13.50 9.38
C TYR A 30 -8.43 12.57 8.23
N VAL A 31 -7.31 12.84 7.56
CA VAL A 31 -6.59 11.80 6.85
C VAL A 31 -6.18 10.84 7.96
N HIS A 32 -6.93 9.77 8.16
CA HIS A 32 -6.36 8.60 8.82
C HIS A 32 -5.18 8.23 7.92
N ASN A 33 -3.97 8.60 8.34
CA ASN A 33 -2.79 7.87 7.94
C ASN A 33 -3.10 6.44 8.39
N ALA A 34 -3.50 5.58 7.45
CA ALA A 34 -3.63 4.18 7.72
C ALA A 34 -2.25 3.73 8.20
N ASP A 35 -2.13 3.43 9.49
CA ASP A 35 -0.90 2.92 10.08
C ASP A 35 -0.55 1.64 9.31
N CYS A 36 0.42 1.74 8.41
CA CYS A 36 1.07 0.57 7.83
C CYS A 36 1.88 -0.04 8.98
N GLY A 37 1.64 -1.32 9.30
CA GLY A 37 2.42 -2.02 10.32
C GLY A 37 3.92 -1.86 10.06
N ILE A 38 4.72 -1.77 11.12
CA ILE A 38 6.18 -1.59 10.98
C ILE A 38 6.81 -2.85 10.38
N GLY A 39 6.31 -4.03 10.79
CA GLY A 39 6.72 -5.31 10.27
C GLY A 39 6.13 -5.66 8.89
N MET A 40 6.90 -6.42 8.11
CA MET A 40 6.53 -6.83 6.74
C MET A 40 6.77 -8.32 6.51
N LEU A 41 6.67 -9.13 7.59
CA LEU A 41 6.85 -10.58 7.55
C LEU A 41 6.00 -11.21 6.45
N TYR A 42 6.58 -12.19 5.75
CA TYR A 42 5.86 -12.90 4.70
C TYR A 42 4.67 -13.68 5.28
N PRO A 43 3.44 -13.48 4.78
CA PRO A 43 2.27 -14.21 5.29
C PRO A 43 2.39 -15.72 5.07
N ARG A 44 2.11 -16.49 6.11
CA ARG A 44 2.09 -17.96 6.08
C ARG A 44 0.89 -18.50 6.83
N ASP A 45 0.35 -19.62 6.38
CA ASP A 45 -0.64 -20.37 7.15
C ASP A 45 0.00 -20.95 8.42
N SER A 46 -0.77 -20.96 9.50
CA SER A 46 -0.42 -21.59 10.77
C SER A 46 -1.69 -21.89 11.57
N GLU A 47 -1.54 -22.40 12.79
CA GLU A 47 -2.63 -22.63 13.73
C GLU A 47 -3.42 -21.35 14.05
N SER A 48 -2.80 -20.18 13.88
CA SER A 48 -3.38 -18.86 14.20
C SER A 48 -3.56 -17.94 12.99
N ARG A 49 -3.02 -18.31 11.82
CA ARG A 49 -2.99 -17.48 10.62
C ARG A 49 -3.56 -18.23 9.42
N GLN A 50 -4.32 -17.53 8.59
CA GLN A 50 -4.86 -18.05 7.35
C GLN A 50 -4.55 -17.06 6.23
N THR A 51 -4.25 -17.58 5.04
CA THR A 51 -3.96 -16.81 3.84
C THR A 51 -4.95 -17.15 2.74
N LYS A 52 -5.27 -16.16 1.90
CA LYS A 52 -6.14 -16.31 0.75
C LYS A 52 -5.61 -15.48 -0.41
N LEU A 53 -5.18 -16.14 -1.48
CA LEU A 53 -4.78 -15.47 -2.71
C LEU A 53 -5.99 -14.83 -3.41
N LEU A 54 -5.77 -13.62 -3.93
CA LEU A 54 -6.68 -12.91 -4.83
C LEU A 54 -6.13 -12.87 -6.27
N ASP A 55 -5.22 -13.79 -6.60
CA ASP A 55 -4.66 -13.95 -7.94
C ASP A 55 -5.69 -14.50 -8.94
N GLY A 56 -5.42 -14.31 -10.23
CA GLY A 56 -6.25 -14.71 -11.36
C GLY A 56 -6.65 -13.51 -12.19
N ILE A 57 -7.83 -13.56 -12.82
CA ILE A 57 -8.30 -12.50 -13.70
C ILE A 57 -8.97 -11.38 -12.91
N TRP A 58 -8.57 -10.14 -13.22
CA TRP A 58 -9.13 -8.90 -12.68
C TRP A 58 -9.73 -8.08 -13.82
N GLN A 59 -10.77 -7.30 -13.53
CA GLN A 59 -11.26 -6.30 -14.46
C GLN A 59 -10.26 -5.14 -14.52
N PHE A 60 -9.99 -4.63 -15.72
CA PHE A 60 -8.94 -3.67 -15.95
C PHE A 60 -9.37 -2.55 -16.89
N ARG A 61 -8.93 -1.32 -16.61
CA ARG A 61 -9.06 -0.15 -17.50
C ARG A 61 -7.90 0.81 -17.32
N ALA A 62 -7.26 1.22 -18.42
CA ALA A 62 -6.37 2.38 -18.45
C ALA A 62 -7.20 3.68 -18.55
N ASP A 63 -6.84 4.70 -17.77
CA ASP A 63 -7.47 6.03 -17.89
C ASP A 63 -6.89 6.78 -19.08
N THR A 64 -7.50 6.59 -20.25
CA THR A 64 -7.07 7.22 -21.50
C THR A 64 -7.60 8.65 -21.69
N SER A 65 -8.23 9.23 -20.66
CA SER A 65 -8.70 10.62 -20.72
C SER A 65 -7.53 11.58 -20.95
N PRO A 66 -7.73 12.75 -21.59
CA PRO A 66 -6.65 13.71 -21.82
C PRO A 66 -5.90 14.15 -20.56
N THR A 67 -6.58 14.20 -19.41
CA THR A 67 -5.99 14.56 -18.10
C THR A 67 -5.34 13.38 -17.39
N ARG A 68 -5.57 12.14 -17.86
CA ARG A 68 -5.24 10.88 -17.18
C ARG A 68 -5.82 10.79 -15.76
N ASN A 69 -6.90 11.52 -15.46
CA ASN A 69 -7.43 11.66 -14.11
C ASN A 69 -8.95 11.44 -14.00
N GLN A 70 -9.62 11.07 -15.09
CA GLN A 70 -11.06 10.83 -15.12
C GLN A 70 -11.51 9.80 -14.07
N GLY A 71 -10.69 8.78 -13.78
CA GLY A 71 -11.02 7.80 -12.76
C GLY A 71 -11.15 8.38 -11.36
N PHE A 72 -10.39 9.43 -11.06
CA PHE A 72 -10.53 10.19 -9.83
C PHE A 72 -11.67 11.18 -9.89
N ASP A 73 -11.81 11.91 -11.00
CA ASP A 73 -12.87 12.89 -11.18
C ASP A 73 -14.28 12.25 -11.08
N GLN A 74 -14.40 10.97 -11.45
CA GLN A 74 -15.65 10.19 -11.43
C GLN A 74 -15.73 9.15 -10.31
N ASN A 75 -14.75 9.08 -9.42
CA ASN A 75 -14.71 8.16 -8.28
C ASN A 75 -14.91 6.67 -8.68
N TRP A 76 -14.14 6.16 -9.65
CA TRP A 76 -14.32 4.80 -10.18
C TRP A 76 -14.25 3.67 -9.14
N TRP A 77 -13.63 3.89 -7.98
CA TRP A 77 -13.55 2.91 -6.87
C TRP A 77 -14.86 2.75 -6.08
N THR A 78 -15.85 3.63 -6.25
CA THR A 78 -17.09 3.61 -5.46
C THR A 78 -18.07 2.52 -5.88
N THR A 79 -17.86 1.92 -7.06
CA THR A 79 -18.65 0.82 -7.61
C THR A 79 -17.74 -0.16 -8.35
N ARG A 80 -18.28 -1.27 -8.88
CA ARG A 80 -17.50 -2.20 -9.73
C ARG A 80 -17.00 -1.45 -10.97
N LEU A 81 -15.75 -1.67 -11.39
CA LEU A 81 -15.12 -0.90 -12.47
C LEU A 81 -15.87 -1.02 -13.82
N SER A 82 -16.50 -2.18 -14.05
CA SER A 82 -17.36 -2.45 -15.22
C SER A 82 -18.65 -1.61 -15.25
N GLN A 83 -19.08 -1.04 -14.13
CA GLN A 83 -20.27 -0.18 -14.05
C GLN A 83 -19.96 1.28 -14.43
N SER A 84 -18.69 1.69 -14.36
CA SER A 84 -18.25 3.04 -14.74
C SER A 84 -17.74 3.13 -16.18
N GLY A 85 -17.75 2.02 -16.93
CA GLY A 85 -17.39 1.99 -18.35
C GLY A 85 -16.83 0.65 -18.80
N PRO A 86 -16.42 0.53 -20.08
CA PRO A 86 -15.80 -0.67 -20.61
C PRO A 86 -14.55 -1.08 -19.83
N VAL A 87 -14.30 -2.38 -19.77
CA VAL A 87 -13.17 -3.00 -19.08
C VAL A 87 -12.70 -4.20 -19.90
N ILE A 88 -11.47 -4.64 -19.65
CA ILE A 88 -10.91 -5.89 -20.19
C ILE A 88 -10.45 -6.77 -19.04
N ASP A 89 -10.22 -8.05 -19.34
CA ASP A 89 -9.65 -9.00 -18.40
C ASP A 89 -8.12 -8.86 -18.36
N MET A 90 -7.56 -8.80 -17.15
CA MET A 90 -6.11 -8.70 -16.92
C MET A 90 -5.66 -9.70 -15.85
N PRO A 91 -4.65 -10.54 -16.10
CA PRO A 91 -4.13 -11.46 -15.09
C PRO A 91 -3.34 -10.72 -14.01
N VAL A 92 -3.48 -11.18 -12.78
CA VAL A 92 -2.68 -10.80 -11.63
C VAL A 92 -2.17 -12.07 -10.95
N PRO A 93 -0.86 -12.23 -10.72
CA PRO A 93 0.22 -11.28 -11.01
C PRO A 93 0.57 -11.20 -12.51
N SER A 94 0.76 -9.98 -13.03
CA SER A 94 1.34 -9.73 -14.35
C SER A 94 1.68 -8.25 -14.52
N SER A 95 2.64 -7.96 -15.38
CA SER A 95 2.74 -6.65 -16.02
C SER A 95 1.70 -6.59 -17.14
N TYR A 96 0.96 -5.49 -17.28
CA TYR A 96 -0.12 -5.43 -18.28
C TYR A 96 0.39 -5.24 -19.71
N ASN A 97 1.62 -4.72 -19.86
CA ASN A 97 2.09 -4.11 -21.11
C ASN A 97 2.07 -5.05 -22.31
N ASP A 98 2.43 -6.33 -22.12
CA ASP A 98 2.53 -7.33 -23.19
C ASP A 98 1.44 -8.42 -23.07
N VAL A 99 0.38 -8.18 -22.30
CA VAL A 99 -0.77 -9.12 -22.20
C VAL A 99 -1.70 -8.99 -23.41
N THR A 100 -1.76 -7.79 -24.00
CA THR A 100 -2.65 -7.47 -25.12
C THR A 100 -1.84 -7.10 -26.37
N GLU A 101 -2.49 -7.14 -27.53
CA GLU A 101 -1.91 -6.67 -28.80
C GLU A 101 -2.01 -5.13 -28.98
N ASP A 102 -2.55 -4.40 -27.99
CA ASP A 102 -2.74 -2.95 -28.07
C ASP A 102 -1.45 -2.20 -27.71
N LYS A 103 -0.79 -1.67 -28.74
CA LYS A 103 0.41 -0.85 -28.59
C LYS A 103 0.18 0.40 -27.70
N SER A 104 -1.01 1.00 -27.77
CA SER A 104 -1.31 2.18 -26.97
C SER A 104 -1.39 1.87 -25.48
N LEU A 105 -1.82 0.65 -25.13
CA LEU A 105 -1.78 0.15 -23.77
C LEU A 105 -0.35 -0.22 -23.36
N ARG A 106 0.39 -0.91 -24.24
CA ARG A 106 1.78 -1.31 -23.98
C ARG A 106 2.66 -0.13 -23.54
N ASP A 107 2.56 0.98 -24.28
CA ASP A 107 3.37 2.19 -24.09
C ASP A 107 2.63 3.25 -23.23
N PHE A 108 1.51 2.88 -22.58
CA PHE A 108 0.69 3.80 -21.79
C PHE A 108 1.46 4.40 -20.60
N VAL A 109 1.26 5.70 -20.37
CA VAL A 109 1.73 6.42 -19.17
C VAL A 109 0.54 7.10 -18.50
N GLY A 110 0.34 6.81 -17.21
CA GLY A 110 -0.75 7.35 -16.40
C GLY A 110 -1.30 6.33 -15.41
N TRP A 111 -2.58 6.50 -15.05
CA TRP A 111 -3.28 5.60 -14.13
C TRP A 111 -3.95 4.44 -14.87
N VAL A 112 -3.70 3.23 -14.40
CA VAL A 112 -4.47 2.04 -14.73
C VAL A 112 -5.23 1.56 -13.50
N TRP A 113 -6.40 0.97 -13.72
CA TRP A 113 -7.32 0.55 -12.67
C TRP A 113 -7.56 -0.95 -12.78
N TYR A 114 -7.41 -1.65 -11.66
CA TYR A 114 -7.72 -3.06 -11.49
C TYR A 114 -8.89 -3.20 -10.52
N ASP A 115 -9.78 -4.16 -10.75
CA ASP A 115 -10.94 -4.39 -9.91
C ASP A 115 -11.30 -5.88 -9.83
N ARG A 116 -11.54 -6.38 -8.61
CA ARG A 116 -11.84 -7.80 -8.38
C ARG A 116 -12.79 -8.03 -7.22
N GLU A 117 -13.72 -8.95 -7.43
CA GLU A 117 -14.59 -9.49 -6.39
C GLU A 117 -13.95 -10.64 -5.62
N PHE A 118 -14.30 -10.72 -4.34
CA PHE A 118 -13.90 -11.80 -3.45
C PHE A 118 -14.89 -11.99 -2.30
N TYR A 119 -14.87 -13.18 -1.71
CA TYR A 119 -15.67 -13.52 -0.53
C TYR A 119 -14.79 -13.69 0.70
N VAL A 120 -15.32 -13.39 1.89
CA VAL A 120 -14.64 -13.65 3.16
C VAL A 120 -15.60 -14.40 4.08
N SER A 121 -15.14 -15.51 4.68
CA SER A 121 -15.95 -16.30 5.63
C SER A 121 -16.21 -15.50 6.90
N SER A 122 -17.38 -15.67 7.51
CA SER A 122 -17.69 -15.14 8.85
C SER A 122 -16.72 -15.61 9.94
N ASP A 123 -15.97 -16.70 9.73
CA ASP A 123 -14.93 -17.14 10.67
C ASP A 123 -13.80 -16.12 10.82
N TRP A 124 -13.69 -15.18 9.88
CA TRP A 124 -12.72 -14.07 9.92
C TRP A 124 -13.25 -12.84 10.67
N ALA A 125 -14.52 -12.81 11.04
CA ALA A 125 -15.16 -11.64 11.66
C ALA A 125 -14.86 -11.48 13.16
N THR A 126 -14.54 -12.57 13.85
CA THR A 126 -14.43 -12.57 15.32
C THR A 126 -13.00 -12.82 15.76
N ASN A 127 -12.47 -11.96 16.63
CA ASN A 127 -11.15 -12.08 17.25
C ASN A 127 -9.97 -12.25 16.25
N ARG A 128 -10.13 -11.71 15.03
CA ARG A 128 -9.09 -11.73 14.00
C ARG A 128 -8.89 -10.34 13.42
N ARG A 129 -7.63 -10.02 13.15
CA ARG A 129 -7.21 -8.91 12.30
C ARG A 129 -7.19 -9.43 10.87
N VAL A 130 -7.79 -8.69 9.93
CA VAL A 130 -7.82 -9.05 8.50
C VAL A 130 -7.08 -7.98 7.71
N VAL A 131 -6.15 -8.41 6.89
CA VAL A 131 -5.22 -7.54 6.16
C VAL A 131 -5.24 -7.87 4.69
N LEU A 132 -5.24 -6.85 3.84
CA LEU A 132 -4.96 -6.98 2.42
C LEU A 132 -3.51 -6.60 2.17
N ARG A 133 -2.77 -7.48 1.49
CA ARG A 133 -1.37 -7.30 1.13
C ARG A 133 -1.19 -7.41 -0.37
N ILE A 134 -0.44 -6.48 -0.94
CA ILE A 134 0.04 -6.51 -2.32
C ILE A 134 1.55 -6.64 -2.26
N ASP A 135 2.10 -7.69 -2.87
CA ASP A 135 3.54 -7.96 -2.79
C ASP A 135 4.41 -7.06 -3.68
N SER A 136 3.80 -6.41 -4.70
CA SER A 136 4.40 -5.39 -5.57
C SER A 136 3.37 -4.88 -6.57
N ALA A 137 3.31 -3.55 -6.71
CA ALA A 137 2.60 -2.84 -7.78
C ALA A 137 3.42 -1.62 -8.21
N HIS A 138 3.47 -1.30 -9.51
CA HIS A 138 4.38 -0.28 -10.04
C HIS A 138 3.68 0.97 -10.55
N TYR A 139 4.00 2.20 -10.14
CA TYR A 139 4.94 2.66 -9.11
C TYR A 139 4.20 3.27 -7.92
N ASN A 140 3.16 4.07 -8.17
CA ASN A 140 2.28 4.60 -7.12
C ASN A 140 0.95 3.85 -7.17
N ALA A 141 0.60 3.17 -6.07
CA ALA A 141 -0.60 2.36 -5.97
C ALA A 141 -1.52 2.88 -4.87
N ILE A 142 -2.81 2.99 -5.16
CA ILE A 142 -3.86 3.32 -4.19
C ILE A 142 -4.88 2.19 -4.18
N VAL A 143 -5.26 1.72 -2.99
CA VAL A 143 -6.12 0.55 -2.83
C VAL A 143 -7.39 0.93 -2.08
N TRP A 144 -8.52 0.46 -2.60
CA TRP A 144 -9.82 0.57 -1.97
C TRP A 144 -10.45 -0.81 -1.78
N VAL A 145 -11.16 -0.98 -0.66
CA VAL A 145 -12.03 -2.14 -0.42
C VAL A 145 -13.44 -1.62 -0.16
N ASN A 146 -14.41 -2.12 -0.94
CA ASN A 146 -15.80 -1.67 -0.89
C ASN A 146 -15.95 -0.14 -0.93
N GLY A 147 -15.13 0.52 -1.77
CA GLY A 147 -15.12 1.97 -1.94
C GLY A 147 -14.37 2.77 -0.87
N ASN A 148 -13.82 2.13 0.17
CA ASN A 148 -13.05 2.79 1.22
C ASN A 148 -11.55 2.64 0.96
N GLN A 149 -10.79 3.73 1.00
CA GLN A 149 -9.33 3.68 0.81
C GLN A 149 -8.69 2.99 2.01
N VAL A 150 -7.88 1.96 1.77
CA VAL A 150 -7.26 1.14 2.84
C VAL A 150 -5.76 1.34 2.96
N CYS A 151 -5.07 1.58 1.84
CA CYS A 151 -3.64 1.91 1.83
C CYS A 151 -3.23 2.60 0.53
N GLN A 152 -2.05 3.21 0.55
CA GLN A 152 -1.36 3.76 -0.60
C GLN A 152 0.15 3.45 -0.47
N HIS A 153 0.82 3.16 -1.58
CA HIS A 153 2.26 2.94 -1.60
C HIS A 153 2.91 3.57 -2.83
N GLU A 154 4.02 4.27 -2.60
CA GLU A 154 4.96 4.68 -3.63
C GLU A 154 6.21 3.78 -3.61
N GLY A 155 6.43 3.02 -4.69
CA GLY A 155 7.53 2.07 -4.83
C GLY A 155 7.11 0.84 -5.64
N GLY A 156 7.89 0.47 -6.66
CA GLY A 156 7.46 -0.56 -7.62
C GLY A 156 7.66 -2.02 -7.22
N HIS A 157 8.55 -2.32 -6.28
CA HIS A 157 9.06 -3.70 -6.07
C HIS A 157 9.04 -4.17 -4.60
N LEU A 158 8.40 -3.41 -3.73
CA LEU A 158 8.25 -3.73 -2.32
C LEU A 158 6.78 -4.03 -1.99
N PRO A 159 6.54 -4.90 -0.99
CA PRO A 159 5.20 -5.18 -0.51
C PRO A 159 4.67 -4.04 0.34
N PHE A 160 3.34 -3.94 0.40
CA PHE A 160 2.60 -3.02 1.26
C PHE A 160 1.25 -3.64 1.62
N GLU A 161 0.68 -3.20 2.73
CA GLU A 161 -0.55 -3.76 3.25
C GLU A 161 -1.39 -2.74 4.03
N GLY A 162 -2.66 -3.06 4.20
CA GLY A 162 -3.60 -2.27 4.99
C GLY A 162 -4.63 -3.18 5.67
N GLU A 163 -5.03 -2.81 6.88
CA GLU A 163 -6.12 -3.50 7.58
C GLU A 163 -7.46 -3.22 6.89
N VAL A 164 -8.22 -4.28 6.65
CA VAL A 164 -9.47 -4.19 5.88
C VAL A 164 -10.70 -4.65 6.68
N GLY A 165 -10.50 -5.19 7.89
CA GLY A 165 -11.57 -5.83 8.67
C GLY A 165 -12.82 -4.97 8.87
N SER A 166 -12.67 -3.66 9.11
CA SER A 166 -13.78 -2.72 9.30
C SER A 166 -14.56 -2.39 8.02
N PHE A 167 -14.00 -2.70 6.84
CA PHE A 167 -14.59 -2.42 5.53
C PHE A 167 -15.20 -3.67 4.88
N LEU A 168 -14.97 -4.85 5.46
CA LEU A 168 -15.45 -6.11 4.92
C LEU A 168 -16.89 -6.41 5.33
N GLN A 169 -17.62 -6.99 4.40
CA GLN A 169 -18.91 -7.63 4.64
C GLN A 169 -18.72 -9.15 4.57
N PHE A 170 -18.99 -9.86 5.67
CA PHE A 170 -18.74 -11.29 5.75
C PHE A 170 -19.86 -12.11 5.10
N ASN A 171 -19.51 -13.25 4.51
CA ASN A 171 -20.41 -14.17 3.78
C ASN A 171 -21.14 -13.56 2.57
N VAL A 172 -20.68 -12.41 2.08
CA VAL A 172 -21.17 -11.77 0.86
C VAL A 172 -20.00 -11.33 -0.03
N SER A 173 -20.31 -10.93 -1.26
CA SER A 173 -19.32 -10.42 -2.21
C SER A 173 -18.77 -9.08 -1.71
N ASN A 174 -17.45 -8.96 -1.68
CA ASN A 174 -16.70 -7.72 -1.48
C ASN A 174 -15.94 -7.43 -2.76
N TYR A 175 -15.45 -6.21 -2.92
CA TYR A 175 -14.55 -5.89 -4.01
C TYR A 175 -13.34 -5.07 -3.56
N VAL A 176 -12.24 -5.29 -4.25
CA VAL A 176 -11.02 -4.50 -4.16
C VAL A 176 -10.81 -3.78 -5.49
N THR A 177 -10.50 -2.50 -5.41
CA THR A 177 -10.10 -1.68 -6.56
C THR A 177 -8.69 -1.16 -6.30
N VAL A 178 -7.81 -1.22 -7.29
CA VAL A 178 -6.42 -0.74 -7.19
C VAL A 178 -6.14 0.18 -8.37
N ALA A 179 -5.79 1.43 -8.09
CA ALA A 179 -5.25 2.35 -9.09
C ALA A 179 -3.73 2.29 -9.03
N VAL A 180 -3.08 2.17 -10.18
CA VAL A 180 -1.63 2.02 -10.32
C VAL A 180 -1.12 3.04 -11.33
N ASN A 181 -0.18 3.90 -10.94
CA ASN A 181 0.44 4.91 -11.81
C ASN A 181 1.90 4.55 -12.09
N ASN A 182 2.27 4.51 -13.36
CA ASN A 182 3.61 4.14 -13.81
C ASN A 182 4.51 5.32 -14.20
N THR A 183 4.10 6.55 -13.91
CA THR A 183 4.87 7.76 -14.21
C THR A 183 6.10 7.80 -13.31
N LEU A 184 7.28 7.89 -13.92
CA LEU A 184 8.55 8.05 -13.22
C LEU A 184 8.98 9.52 -13.25
N THR A 185 9.42 10.01 -12.10
CA THR A 185 9.80 11.41 -11.89
C THR A 185 11.27 11.47 -11.45
N PRO A 186 11.89 12.66 -11.34
CA PRO A 186 13.26 12.77 -10.83
C PRO A 186 13.44 12.24 -9.40
N THR A 187 12.35 12.06 -8.65
CA THR A 187 12.36 11.60 -7.26
C THR A 187 11.92 10.15 -7.10
N THR A 188 11.43 9.50 -8.15
CA THR A 188 11.12 8.06 -8.10
C THR A 188 12.42 7.24 -8.19
N LEU A 189 12.35 5.98 -7.74
CA LEU A 189 13.43 5.02 -7.91
C LEU A 189 12.89 3.79 -8.66
N PRO A 190 13.17 3.66 -9.97
CA PRO A 190 14.12 4.44 -10.79
C PRO A 190 13.61 5.85 -11.19
N PRO A 191 14.51 6.80 -11.51
CA PRO A 191 14.12 8.14 -11.92
C PRO A 191 13.70 8.24 -13.40
N GLY A 192 12.84 9.20 -13.70
CA GLY A 192 12.41 9.53 -15.06
C GLY A 192 11.96 10.98 -15.21
N THR A 193 11.63 11.42 -16.43
CA THR A 193 11.02 12.72 -16.68
C THR A 193 9.91 12.64 -17.72
N ILE A 194 8.87 13.47 -17.55
CA ILE A 194 7.88 13.72 -18.61
C ILE A 194 8.32 14.92 -19.43
N GLN A 195 8.36 14.75 -20.75
CA GLN A 195 8.65 15.80 -21.72
C GLN A 195 7.46 15.99 -22.65
N TYR A 196 6.91 17.20 -22.67
CA TYR A 196 5.88 17.61 -23.62
C TYR A 196 6.51 18.18 -24.89
N GLU A 197 6.04 17.73 -26.05
CA GLU A 197 6.48 18.25 -27.34
C GLU A 197 5.50 19.28 -27.87
N ASN A 198 5.87 20.56 -27.75
CA ASN A 198 4.98 21.68 -28.09
C ASN A 198 5.08 22.12 -29.57
N ASP A 199 5.99 21.54 -30.36
CA ASP A 199 6.13 21.83 -31.79
C ASP A 199 5.00 21.14 -32.58
N THR A 200 3.88 21.84 -32.75
CA THR A 200 2.69 21.33 -33.44
C THR A 200 2.90 21.09 -34.94
N SER A 201 4.06 21.49 -35.51
CA SER A 201 4.42 21.13 -36.88
C SER A 201 4.91 19.68 -37.00
N LYS A 202 5.33 19.08 -35.88
CA LYS A 202 5.87 17.71 -35.81
C LYS A 202 5.02 16.76 -34.98
N TYR A 203 4.39 17.27 -33.93
CA TYR A 203 3.67 16.46 -32.95
C TYR A 203 2.22 16.90 -32.79
N PRO A 204 1.28 15.98 -32.50
CA PRO A 204 -0.10 16.34 -32.25
C PRO A 204 -0.23 17.14 -30.93
N PRO A 205 -1.31 17.92 -30.76
CA PRO A 205 -1.56 18.64 -29.51
C PRO A 205 -1.55 17.72 -28.28
N GLY A 206 -0.79 18.10 -27.26
CA GLY A 206 -0.70 17.36 -26.00
C GLY A 206 0.21 16.12 -26.04
N TYR A 207 1.00 15.93 -27.11
CA TYR A 207 1.98 14.85 -27.17
C TYR A 207 3.04 14.98 -26.06
N PHE A 208 3.32 13.88 -25.39
CA PHE A 208 4.38 13.78 -24.40
C PHE A 208 5.02 12.40 -24.41
N VAL A 209 6.22 12.30 -23.83
CA VAL A 209 6.95 11.04 -23.65
C VAL A 209 7.48 10.95 -22.22
N GLN A 210 7.63 9.71 -21.74
CA GLN A 210 8.37 9.38 -20.52
C GLN A 210 9.81 9.07 -20.91
N ASN A 211 10.74 9.97 -20.56
CA ASN A 211 12.17 9.74 -20.70
C ASN A 211 12.67 8.93 -19.50
N LEU A 212 13.50 7.93 -19.81
CA LEU A 212 14.06 6.97 -18.86
C LEU A 212 15.55 6.83 -19.13
N GLN A 213 16.33 6.66 -18.06
CA GLN A 213 17.80 6.44 -18.13
C GLN A 213 18.18 4.99 -17.80
N MET A 214 17.19 4.11 -17.75
CA MET A 214 17.37 2.69 -17.44
C MET A 214 17.27 1.85 -18.71
N ASP A 215 18.11 0.80 -18.80
CA ASP A 215 18.17 -0.12 -19.95
C ASP A 215 17.30 -1.37 -19.75
N PHE A 216 16.10 -1.15 -19.19
CA PHE A 216 15.04 -2.15 -19.12
C PHE A 216 13.70 -1.46 -19.33
N PHE A 217 12.74 -2.19 -19.89
CA PHE A 217 11.42 -1.64 -20.17
C PHE A 217 10.67 -1.34 -18.86
N ASN A 218 9.96 -0.21 -18.80
CA ASN A 218 9.16 0.21 -17.65
C ASN A 218 7.84 -0.56 -17.57
N TYR A 219 7.94 -1.87 -17.33
CA TYR A 219 6.76 -2.70 -17.09
C TYR A 219 5.98 -2.19 -15.88
N ALA A 220 4.66 -2.17 -16.00
CA ALA A 220 3.77 -1.69 -14.96
C ALA A 220 2.59 -2.64 -14.74
N GLY A 221 1.94 -2.51 -13.59
CA GLY A 221 0.84 -3.36 -13.16
C GLY A 221 1.04 -3.91 -11.75
N ILE A 222 0.34 -5.00 -11.46
CA ILE A 222 0.45 -5.72 -10.18
C ILE A 222 1.35 -6.94 -10.43
N HIS A 223 2.65 -6.77 -10.19
CA HIS A 223 3.67 -7.75 -10.60
C HIS A 223 3.73 -9.00 -9.72
N ARG A 224 3.23 -8.92 -8.49
CA ARG A 224 3.27 -10.02 -7.53
C ARG A 224 1.90 -10.20 -6.88
N HIS A 225 1.78 -11.29 -6.14
CA HIS A 225 0.54 -11.75 -5.55
C HIS A 225 -0.21 -10.67 -4.77
N VAL A 226 -1.52 -10.73 -4.87
CA VAL A 226 -2.44 -10.03 -3.96
C VAL A 226 -3.04 -11.06 -3.05
N ARG A 227 -3.07 -10.80 -1.75
CA ARG A 227 -3.64 -11.74 -0.77
C ARG A 227 -4.34 -11.03 0.36
N LEU A 228 -5.34 -11.71 0.90
CA LEU A 228 -5.81 -11.46 2.24
C LEU A 228 -5.10 -12.40 3.21
N TYR A 229 -4.85 -11.94 4.42
CA TYR A 229 -4.43 -12.82 5.50
C TYR A 229 -5.05 -12.41 6.83
N THR A 230 -5.11 -13.36 7.77
CA THR A 230 -5.56 -13.11 9.14
C THR A 230 -4.45 -13.33 10.15
N THR A 231 -4.49 -12.56 11.23
CA THR A 231 -3.79 -12.87 12.48
C THR A 231 -4.76 -12.79 13.65
N PRO A 232 -4.39 -13.27 14.85
CA PRO A 232 -5.05 -12.81 16.07
C PRO A 232 -4.90 -11.28 16.23
N VAL A 233 -5.72 -10.69 17.11
CA VAL A 233 -5.66 -9.25 17.41
C VAL A 233 -4.32 -8.85 18.03
N VAL A 234 -3.74 -9.71 18.88
CA VAL A 234 -2.36 -9.57 19.35
C VAL A 234 -1.48 -10.51 18.52
N TYR A 235 -0.52 -9.97 17.79
CA TYR A 235 0.21 -10.73 16.77
C TYR A 235 1.71 -10.39 16.74
N VAL A 236 2.51 -11.33 16.23
CA VAL A 236 3.91 -11.09 15.90
C VAL A 236 3.96 -10.24 14.63
N ASP A 237 4.46 -9.02 14.78
CA ASP A 237 4.60 -7.99 13.74
C ASP A 237 5.91 -8.17 12.98
N ASP A 238 7.02 -8.32 13.72
CA ASP A 238 8.35 -8.47 13.15
C ASP A 238 9.23 -9.48 13.91
N ILE A 239 10.19 -10.06 13.21
CA ILE A 239 11.21 -10.95 13.77
C ILE A 239 12.54 -10.61 13.12
N THR A 240 13.49 -10.16 13.93
CA THR A 240 14.88 -9.97 13.51
C THR A 240 15.73 -11.12 14.06
N ILE A 241 16.53 -11.74 13.20
CA ILE A 241 17.46 -12.83 13.57
C ILE A 241 18.87 -12.48 13.08
N LEU A 242 19.83 -12.56 13.99
CA LEU A 242 21.26 -12.43 13.72
C LEU A 242 21.95 -13.72 14.16
N THR A 243 22.59 -14.41 13.23
CA THR A 243 23.31 -15.65 13.52
C THR A 243 24.80 -15.40 13.66
N ASN A 244 25.44 -16.06 14.62
CA ASN A 244 26.88 -16.06 14.80
C ASN A 244 27.38 -17.49 15.03
N VAL A 245 28.69 -17.72 14.88
CA VAL A 245 29.33 -19.00 15.20
C VAL A 245 30.63 -18.71 15.94
N GLU A 246 30.82 -19.36 17.09
CA GLU A 246 32.06 -19.31 17.86
C GLU A 246 32.48 -20.74 18.21
N ASN A 247 33.65 -21.18 17.71
CA ASN A 247 34.08 -22.58 17.74
C ASN A 247 33.00 -23.50 17.15
N ASP A 248 32.60 -24.54 17.89
CA ASP A 248 31.54 -25.49 17.53
C ASP A 248 30.18 -25.12 18.15
N ILE A 249 29.93 -23.83 18.40
CA ILE A 249 28.66 -23.31 18.94
C ILE A 249 28.06 -22.31 17.95
N GLY A 250 26.89 -22.65 17.42
CA GLY A 250 26.04 -21.70 16.70
C GLY A 250 25.25 -20.84 17.67
N GLN A 251 25.14 -19.54 17.40
CA GLN A 251 24.37 -18.58 18.19
C GLN A 251 23.26 -17.98 17.33
N VAL A 252 22.04 -17.91 17.88
CA VAL A 252 20.87 -17.27 17.28
C VAL A 252 20.43 -16.14 18.20
N ASN A 253 20.83 -14.91 17.86
CA ASN A 253 20.34 -13.71 18.52
C ASN A 253 19.04 -13.28 17.84
N TYR A 254 17.94 -13.22 18.58
CA TYR A 254 16.65 -12.85 18.02
C TYR A 254 15.99 -11.69 18.76
N THR A 255 15.11 -10.98 18.06
CA THR A 255 14.15 -10.02 18.62
C THR A 255 12.81 -10.20 17.95
N VAL A 256 11.75 -10.33 18.73
CA VAL A 256 10.36 -10.44 18.30
C VAL A 256 9.62 -9.17 18.69
N VAL A 257 8.92 -8.56 17.73
CA VAL A 257 8.04 -7.42 17.95
C VAL A 257 6.59 -7.91 17.93
N VAL A 258 5.82 -7.52 18.95
CA VAL A 258 4.39 -7.84 19.06
C VAL A 258 3.59 -6.55 18.95
N ALA A 259 2.48 -6.60 18.21
CA ALA A 259 1.56 -5.49 18.00
C ALA A 259 0.11 -5.87 18.32
N GLY A 260 -0.77 -4.87 18.34
CA GLY A 260 -2.22 -5.00 18.62
C GLY A 260 -2.59 -5.23 20.09
N GLY A 261 -1.60 -5.34 20.98
CA GLY A 261 -1.77 -5.44 22.42
C GLY A 261 -0.49 -5.90 23.12
N VAL A 262 -0.62 -6.37 24.36
CA VAL A 262 0.51 -6.90 25.14
C VAL A 262 0.52 -8.42 25.07
N ALA A 263 1.67 -9.02 24.75
CA ALA A 263 1.85 -10.46 24.83
C ALA A 263 1.76 -10.91 26.29
N GLN A 264 0.87 -11.88 26.58
CA GLN A 264 0.76 -12.45 27.93
C GLN A 264 1.90 -13.43 28.24
N ALA A 265 2.32 -14.19 27.22
CA ALA A 265 3.45 -15.09 27.24
C ALA A 265 4.02 -15.20 25.82
N VAL A 266 5.31 -15.52 25.73
CA VAL A 266 6.03 -15.74 24.48
C VAL A 266 6.88 -16.98 24.67
N GLU A 267 6.92 -17.83 23.65
CA GLU A 267 7.86 -18.93 23.55
C GLU A 267 8.47 -18.87 22.15
N VAL A 268 9.80 -18.93 22.09
CA VAL A 268 10.58 -18.99 20.85
C VAL A 268 11.40 -20.25 20.89
N SER A 269 11.18 -21.13 19.91
CA SER A 269 11.83 -22.43 19.82
C SER A 269 12.58 -22.56 18.49
N VAL A 270 13.84 -22.99 18.55
CA VAL A 270 14.64 -23.33 17.36
C VAL A 270 14.52 -24.82 17.10
N LEU A 271 14.14 -25.16 15.88
CA LEU A 271 13.96 -26.54 15.43
C LEU A 271 15.12 -26.96 14.52
N ASP A 272 15.56 -28.20 14.64
CA ASP A 272 16.46 -28.82 13.66
C ASP A 272 15.72 -29.27 12.38
N ALA A 273 16.45 -29.84 11.42
CA ALA A 273 15.90 -30.34 10.15
C ALA A 273 14.86 -31.47 10.32
N ASN A 274 14.79 -32.11 11.48
CA ASN A 274 13.83 -33.17 11.80
C ASN A 274 12.65 -32.64 12.64
N ASN A 275 12.49 -31.32 12.74
CA ASN A 275 11.48 -30.63 13.56
C ASN A 275 11.62 -30.90 15.07
N LYS A 276 12.82 -31.24 15.55
CA LYS A 276 13.09 -31.39 16.98
C LYS A 276 13.54 -30.06 17.57
N VAL A 277 12.95 -29.66 18.69
CA VAL A 277 13.39 -28.49 19.47
C VAL A 277 14.81 -28.74 20.00
N VAL A 278 15.75 -27.89 19.60
CA VAL A 278 17.15 -27.95 20.06
C VAL A 278 17.44 -26.95 21.17
N VAL A 279 16.77 -25.80 21.15
CA VAL A 279 16.86 -24.75 22.18
C VAL A 279 15.59 -23.89 22.13
N TRP A 280 15.20 -23.30 23.25
CA TRP A 280 14.04 -22.43 23.36
C TRP A 280 14.27 -21.32 24.39
N SER A 281 13.46 -20.26 24.34
CA SER A 281 13.39 -19.20 25.35
C SER A 281 11.98 -18.62 25.46
N ASN A 282 11.68 -18.02 26.61
CA ASN A 282 10.39 -17.38 26.92
C ASN A 282 10.46 -15.84 26.88
N SER A 283 11.52 -15.28 26.29
CA SER A 283 11.68 -13.83 26.14
C SER A 283 11.40 -13.38 24.70
N LEU A 284 11.03 -12.10 24.55
CA LEU A 284 10.91 -11.46 23.24
C LEU A 284 12.26 -11.23 22.55
N SER A 285 13.36 -11.28 23.30
CA SER A 285 14.72 -11.20 22.76
C SER A 285 15.67 -12.01 23.61
N ASP A 286 16.52 -12.80 22.95
CA ASP A 286 17.53 -13.64 23.59
C ASP A 286 18.66 -14.00 22.62
N VAL A 287 19.73 -14.58 23.16
CA VAL A 287 20.81 -15.23 22.40
C VAL A 287 20.81 -16.73 22.73
N LEU A 288 20.34 -17.53 21.77
CA LEU A 288 20.26 -18.98 21.93
C LEU A 288 21.52 -19.66 21.38
N SER A 289 22.20 -20.43 22.22
CA SER A 289 23.40 -21.20 21.84
C SER A 289 23.04 -22.65 21.52
N ILE A 290 23.57 -23.16 20.41
CA ILE A 290 23.34 -24.50 19.89
C ILE A 290 24.71 -25.15 19.67
N SER A 291 25.04 -26.15 20.46
CA SER A 291 26.26 -26.94 20.26
C SER A 291 26.06 -27.92 19.10
N PHE A 292 27.03 -27.98 18.18
CA PHE A 292 27.05 -29.04 17.19
C PHE A 292 27.40 -30.37 17.89
N PRO A 293 26.68 -31.47 17.59
CA PRO A 293 27.01 -32.80 18.10
C PRO A 293 28.34 -33.34 17.53
#